data_AF-A0A8C6Y922-F1
#
_entry.id   AF-A0A8C6Y922-F1
#
_cell.length_a   1.000
_cell.length_b   1.000
_cell.length_c   1.000
_cell.angle_alpha   90.00
_cell.angle_beta   90.00
_cell.angle_gamma   90.00
#
_symmetry.space_group_name_H-M   'P 1'
#
loop_
_entity.id
_entity.type
_entity.pdbx_description
1 polymer ?
#
loop_
_entity_poly.entity_id
_entity_poly.type
_entity_poly.pdbx_seq_one_letter_code
_entity_poly.pdbx_strand_id
1 'polypeptide(L)'
;MTDPERSPFGSAEEEINYWKELSGKYKQCVQSAQEELREFQEGSREYEAELETQLQQMETRNRDLLLENARLQMEVETVKEKIASQHADGQRQISALEEELGQVTATRDQLQKYIRELEQCNDDLERAKRATIMSLEDFEQRLNEAIERNAFLESELDEKESLLESVQRLKDEARDLRQELAVQQKQEKPKAFVQGSLEAGRMDTATQAASSRPSTPALPQGLSYGFSTPGAFRRGFENGSGGAPLTPAARISALNIVGDLLQKVGALESKLASCRNFVYDQSLCRSSAAPPPYLGRDVFERRLSGPHPPQG
;
A
#
# COMPACT_ATOMS: atom_id res chain seq x y z
N MET A 1 14.78 -149.75 -5.34
CA MET A 1 14.38 -149.25 -4.02
C MET A 1 13.40 -148.12 -4.28
N THR A 2 12.14 -148.43 -4.00
CA THR A 2 10.99 -147.54 -4.05
C THR A 2 11.09 -146.52 -2.92
N ASP A 3 11.33 -145.25 -3.25
CA ASP A 3 10.83 -144.16 -2.40
C ASP A 3 9.41 -143.89 -2.88
N PRO A 4 8.37 -144.18 -2.08
CA PRO A 4 7.03 -143.83 -2.45
C PRO A 4 6.94 -142.30 -2.39
N GLU A 5 6.44 -141.68 -3.45
CA GLU A 5 5.87 -140.33 -3.38
C GLU A 5 4.82 -140.34 -2.27
N ARG A 6 5.24 -140.01 -1.05
CA ARG A 6 4.32 -139.71 0.04
C ARG A 6 3.74 -138.37 -0.35
N SER A 7 2.55 -138.42 -0.98
CA SER A 7 1.76 -137.21 -1.20
C SER A 7 1.75 -136.44 0.12
N PRO A 8 2.08 -135.14 0.13
CA PRO A 8 2.16 -134.34 1.36
C PRO A 8 0.80 -134.20 2.05
N PHE A 9 -0.26 -134.75 1.44
CA PHE A 9 -1.64 -134.71 1.88
C PHE A 9 -2.11 -136.12 2.26
N GLY A 10 -2.88 -136.24 3.34
CA GLY A 10 -3.41 -137.51 3.84
C GLY A 10 -4.53 -138.10 2.96
N SER A 11 -5.10 -137.29 2.07
CA SER A 11 -6.04 -137.71 1.02
C SER A 11 -5.99 -136.75 -0.18
N ALA A 12 -6.44 -137.21 -1.37
CA ALA A 12 -6.61 -136.36 -2.54
C ALA A 12 -7.59 -135.18 -2.29
N GLU A 13 -8.51 -135.35 -1.34
CA GLU A 13 -9.48 -134.33 -0.95
C GLU A 13 -8.83 -133.21 -0.13
N GLU A 14 -7.85 -133.53 0.72
CA GLU A 14 -7.03 -132.54 1.45
C GLU A 14 -6.13 -131.74 0.51
N GLU A 15 -5.54 -132.37 -0.51
CA GLU A 15 -4.73 -131.70 -1.54
C GLU A 15 -5.57 -130.70 -2.35
N ILE A 16 -6.76 -131.12 -2.80
CA ILE A 16 -7.71 -130.26 -3.50
C ILE A 16 -8.14 -129.08 -2.61
N ASN A 17 -8.40 -129.33 -1.33
CA ASN A 17 -8.79 -128.28 -0.39
C ASN A 17 -7.65 -127.30 -0.12
N TYR A 18 -6.40 -127.78 0.03
CA TYR A 18 -5.22 -126.92 0.21
C TYR A 18 -4.99 -125.99 -0.99
N TRP A 19 -4.98 -126.52 -2.22
CA TRP A 19 -4.80 -125.69 -3.42
C TRP A 19 -5.98 -124.75 -3.68
N LYS A 20 -7.21 -125.15 -3.32
CA LYS A 20 -8.37 -124.25 -3.34
C LYS A 20 -8.21 -123.10 -2.33
N GLU A 21 -7.83 -123.40 -1.10
CA GLU A 21 -7.61 -122.38 -0.06
C GLU A 21 -6.44 -121.45 -0.43
N LEU A 22 -5.36 -122.00 -0.98
CA LEU A 22 -4.20 -121.23 -1.43
C LEU A 22 -4.54 -120.33 -2.62
N SER A 23 -5.28 -120.83 -3.62
CA SER A 23 -5.76 -119.98 -4.72
C SER A 23 -6.76 -118.92 -4.25
N GLY A 24 -7.59 -119.24 -3.25
CA GLY A 24 -8.46 -118.29 -2.56
C GLY A 24 -7.68 -117.17 -1.89
N LYS A 25 -6.63 -117.50 -1.13
CA LYS A 25 -5.72 -116.53 -0.49
C LYS A 25 -5.01 -115.63 -1.50
N TYR A 26 -4.45 -116.20 -2.58
CA TYR A 26 -3.82 -115.40 -3.63
C TYR A 26 -4.81 -114.49 -4.36
N LYS A 27 -6.02 -114.99 -4.64
CA LYS A 27 -7.09 -114.17 -5.23
C LYS A 27 -7.44 -113.00 -4.33
N GLN A 28 -7.62 -113.25 -3.02
CA GLN A 28 -7.87 -112.20 -2.04
C GLN A 28 -6.71 -111.19 -1.95
N CYS A 29 -5.46 -111.67 -1.99
CA CYS A 29 -4.28 -110.81 -1.94
C CYS A 29 -4.18 -109.92 -3.19
N VAL A 30 -4.45 -110.46 -4.38
CA VAL A 30 -4.53 -109.67 -5.63
C VAL A 30 -5.67 -108.66 -5.57
N GLN A 31 -6.82 -109.04 -5.03
CA GLN A 31 -7.96 -108.12 -4.86
C GLN A 31 -7.61 -106.97 -3.91
N SER A 32 -7.03 -107.25 -2.74
CA SER A 32 -6.56 -106.23 -1.79
C SER A 32 -5.55 -105.28 -2.43
N ALA A 33 -4.53 -105.81 -3.12
CA ALA A 33 -3.53 -104.98 -3.79
C ALA A 33 -4.14 -104.13 -4.93
N GLN A 34 -5.17 -104.63 -5.62
CA GLN A 34 -5.90 -103.85 -6.63
C GLN A 34 -6.75 -102.73 -6.01
N GLU A 35 -7.36 -102.98 -4.86
CA GLU A 35 -8.12 -101.97 -4.11
C GLU A 35 -7.18 -100.89 -3.56
N GLU A 36 -6.07 -101.27 -2.91
CA GLU A 36 -5.05 -100.35 -2.41
C GLU A 36 -4.46 -99.48 -3.54
N LEU A 37 -4.16 -100.07 -4.70
CA LEU A 37 -3.67 -99.31 -5.86
C LEU A 37 -4.73 -98.31 -6.36
N ARG A 38 -6.01 -98.70 -6.37
CA ARG A 38 -7.10 -97.81 -6.79
C ARG A 38 -7.23 -96.64 -5.82
N GLU A 39 -7.25 -96.90 -4.52
CA GLU A 39 -7.31 -95.87 -3.48
C GLU A 39 -6.12 -94.91 -3.58
N PHE A 40 -4.90 -95.43 -3.81
CA PHE A 40 -3.73 -94.59 -4.02
C PHE A 40 -3.83 -93.72 -5.27
N GLN A 41 -4.33 -94.29 -6.38
CA GLN A 41 -4.54 -93.54 -7.62
C GLN A 41 -5.61 -92.46 -7.48
N GLU A 42 -6.70 -92.74 -6.77
CA GLU A 42 -7.76 -91.78 -6.47
C GLU A 42 -7.23 -90.66 -5.56
N GLY A 43 -6.54 -91.01 -4.47
CA GLY A 43 -5.92 -90.03 -3.57
C GLY A 43 -4.87 -89.15 -4.25
N SER A 44 -4.06 -89.69 -5.17
CA SER A 44 -3.10 -88.89 -5.96
C SER A 44 -3.82 -87.88 -6.85
N ARG A 45 -4.92 -88.29 -7.50
CA ARG A 45 -5.70 -87.38 -8.35
C ARG A 45 -6.39 -86.29 -7.54
N GLU A 46 -6.94 -86.61 -6.37
CA GLU A 46 -7.54 -85.62 -5.48
C GLU A 46 -6.49 -84.62 -5.00
N TYR A 47 -5.31 -85.08 -4.60
CA TYR A 47 -4.21 -84.21 -4.18
C TYR A 47 -3.68 -83.32 -5.33
N GLU A 48 -3.53 -83.87 -6.54
CA GLU A 48 -3.16 -83.09 -7.72
C GLU A 48 -4.21 -82.00 -8.00
N ALA A 49 -5.50 -82.32 -7.91
CA ALA A 49 -6.57 -81.34 -8.08
C ALA A 49 -6.52 -80.24 -7.00
N GLU A 50 -6.23 -80.59 -5.74
CA GLU A 50 -6.04 -79.60 -4.68
C GLU A 50 -4.86 -78.66 -4.97
N LEU A 51 -3.72 -79.21 -5.43
CA LEU A 51 -2.57 -78.40 -5.82
C LEU A 51 -2.88 -77.48 -7.01
N GLU A 52 -3.58 -77.98 -8.03
CA GLU A 52 -4.00 -77.18 -9.19
C GLU A 52 -4.92 -76.04 -8.77
N THR A 53 -5.89 -76.28 -7.89
CA THR A 53 -6.77 -75.22 -7.39
C THR A 53 -6.02 -74.16 -6.60
N GLN A 54 -5.04 -74.55 -5.76
CA GLN A 54 -4.19 -73.60 -5.04
C GLN A 54 -3.33 -72.77 -6.00
N LEU A 55 -2.75 -73.42 -7.01
CA LEU A 55 -1.95 -72.75 -8.04
C LEU A 55 -2.79 -71.74 -8.81
N GLN A 56 -3.98 -72.11 -9.28
CA GLN A 56 -4.92 -71.21 -9.96
C GLN A 56 -5.33 -70.02 -9.07
N GLN A 57 -5.59 -70.26 -7.78
CA GLN A 57 -5.90 -69.17 -6.84
C GLN A 57 -4.72 -68.21 -6.70
N MET A 58 -3.48 -68.73 -6.61
CA MET A 58 -2.29 -67.90 -6.51
C MET A 58 -2.01 -67.13 -7.80
N GLU A 59 -2.18 -67.75 -8.97
CA GLU A 59 -2.06 -67.08 -10.27
C GLU A 59 -3.09 -65.97 -10.43
N THR A 60 -4.35 -66.21 -10.03
CA THR A 60 -5.41 -65.20 -10.05
C THR A 60 -5.07 -64.04 -9.13
N ARG A 61 -4.67 -64.30 -7.88
CA ARG A 61 -4.24 -63.26 -6.94
C ARG A 61 -3.05 -62.46 -7.47
N ASN A 62 -2.07 -63.12 -8.09
CA ASN A 62 -0.92 -62.44 -8.68
C ASN A 62 -1.34 -61.52 -9.83
N ARG A 63 -2.21 -62.02 -10.72
CA ARG A 63 -2.79 -61.23 -11.81
C ARG A 63 -3.53 -60.00 -11.30
N ASP A 64 -4.38 -60.16 -10.28
CA ASP A 64 -5.14 -59.06 -9.69
C ASP A 64 -4.21 -58.01 -9.05
N LEU A 65 -3.18 -58.46 -8.33
CA LEU A 65 -2.16 -57.57 -7.75
C LEU A 65 -1.37 -56.81 -8.84
N LEU A 66 -1.06 -57.44 -9.97
CA LEU A 66 -0.39 -56.77 -11.09
C LEU A 66 -1.27 -55.69 -11.73
N LEU A 67 -2.56 -55.99 -11.92
CA LEU A 67 -3.52 -55.02 -12.45
C LEU A 67 -3.69 -53.83 -11.50
N GLU A 68 -3.80 -54.10 -10.19
CA GLU A 68 -3.89 -53.05 -9.18
C GLU A 68 -2.61 -52.22 -9.10
N ASN A 69 -1.44 -52.85 -9.20
CA ASN A 69 -0.17 -52.14 -9.24
C ASN A 69 -0.09 -51.21 -10.46
N ALA A 70 -0.47 -51.69 -11.64
CA ALA A 70 -0.51 -50.88 -12.86
C ALA A 70 -1.49 -49.70 -12.73
N ARG A 71 -2.67 -49.93 -12.13
CA ARG A 71 -3.67 -48.90 -11.83
C ARG A 71 -3.10 -47.82 -10.91
N LEU A 72 -2.50 -48.23 -9.78
CA LEU A 72 -1.88 -47.32 -8.82
C LEU A 72 -0.70 -46.54 -9.43
N GLN A 73 0.10 -47.17 -10.29
CA GLN A 73 1.17 -46.48 -11.02
C GLN A 73 0.61 -45.38 -11.91
N MET A 74 -0.46 -45.64 -12.67
CA MET A 74 -1.11 -44.63 -13.49
C MET A 74 -1.69 -43.48 -12.66
N GLU A 75 -2.28 -43.78 -11.50
CA GLU A 75 -2.78 -42.75 -10.58
C GLU A 75 -1.65 -41.86 -10.05
N VAL A 76 -0.53 -42.47 -9.66
CA VAL A 76 0.67 -41.74 -9.21
C VAL A 76 1.19 -40.82 -10.31
N GLU A 77 1.33 -41.29 -11.55
CA GLU A 77 1.79 -40.46 -12.66
C GLU A 77 0.79 -39.33 -12.98
N THR A 78 -0.51 -39.62 -12.93
CA THR A 78 -1.55 -38.60 -13.12
C THR A 78 -1.49 -37.51 -12.05
N VAL A 79 -1.29 -37.88 -10.79
CA VAL A 79 -1.17 -36.92 -9.68
C VAL A 79 0.13 -36.11 -9.81
N LYS A 80 1.24 -36.74 -10.18
CA LYS A 80 2.51 -36.03 -10.43
C LYS A 80 2.37 -35.01 -11.55
N GLU A 81 1.74 -35.37 -12.67
CA GLU A 81 1.51 -34.46 -13.79
C GLU A 81 0.63 -33.26 -13.39
N LYS A 82 -0.44 -33.52 -12.61
CA LYS A 82 -1.28 -32.45 -12.07
C LYS A 82 -0.51 -31.49 -11.16
N ILE A 83 0.33 -32.02 -10.27
CA ILE A 83 1.16 -31.20 -9.38
C ILE A 83 2.16 -30.37 -10.21
N ALA A 84 2.82 -30.98 -11.19
CA ALA A 84 3.78 -30.29 -12.06
C ALA A 84 3.11 -29.17 -12.86
N SER A 85 1.93 -29.43 -13.42
CA SER A 85 1.13 -28.44 -14.16
C SER A 85 0.71 -27.27 -13.26
N GLN A 86 0.15 -27.56 -12.08
CA GLN A 86 -0.23 -26.53 -11.10
C GLN A 86 0.97 -25.71 -10.63
N HIS A 87 2.12 -26.35 -10.41
CA HIS A 87 3.35 -25.65 -10.04
C HIS A 87 3.83 -24.73 -11.18
N ALA A 88 3.79 -25.19 -12.43
CA ALA A 88 4.16 -24.37 -13.58
C ALA A 88 3.20 -23.18 -13.79
N ASP A 89 1.89 -23.39 -13.61
CA ASP A 89 0.89 -22.33 -13.64
C ASP A 89 1.13 -21.30 -12.51
N GLY A 90 1.36 -21.77 -11.28
CA GLY A 90 1.66 -20.93 -10.13
C GLY A 90 2.93 -20.09 -10.35
N GLN A 91 4.00 -20.70 -10.87
CA GLN A 91 5.24 -19.99 -11.19
C GLN A 91 5.02 -18.90 -12.27
N ARG A 92 4.19 -19.19 -13.29
CA ARG A 92 3.82 -18.19 -14.30
C ARG A 92 3.04 -17.02 -13.70
N GLN A 93 2.08 -17.30 -12.81
CA GLN A 93 1.32 -16.25 -12.11
C GLN A 93 2.20 -15.40 -11.22
N ILE A 94 3.10 -16.01 -10.43
CA ILE A 94 4.06 -15.29 -9.59
C ILE A 94 4.93 -14.37 -10.44
N SER A 95 5.49 -14.89 -11.54
CA SER A 95 6.35 -14.11 -12.43
C SER A 95 5.62 -12.91 -13.05
N ALA A 96 4.35 -13.08 -13.44
CA ALA A 96 3.52 -12.00 -13.97
C ALA A 96 3.24 -10.91 -12.90
N LEU A 97 2.91 -11.33 -11.67
CA LEU A 97 2.68 -10.40 -10.56
C LEU A 97 3.96 -9.65 -10.15
N GLU A 98 5.12 -10.31 -10.20
CA GLU A 98 6.42 -9.67 -9.96
C GLU A 98 6.72 -8.60 -11.03
N GLU A 99 6.40 -8.88 -12.29
CA GLU A 99 6.54 -7.91 -13.38
C GLU A 99 5.61 -6.69 -13.18
N GLU A 100 4.33 -6.92 -12.91
CA GLU A 100 3.35 -5.86 -12.63
C GLU A 100 3.77 -5.01 -11.42
N LEU A 101 4.24 -5.64 -10.35
CA LEU A 101 4.77 -4.95 -9.18
C LEU A 101 5.96 -4.06 -9.55
N GLY A 102 6.87 -4.57 -10.39
CA GLY A 102 7.99 -3.82 -10.95
C GLY A 102 7.53 -2.59 -11.74
N GLN A 103 6.54 -2.76 -12.63
CA GLN A 103 5.98 -1.68 -13.45
C GLN A 103 5.31 -0.60 -12.61
N VAL A 104 4.49 -0.98 -11.62
CA VAL A 104 3.81 -0.04 -10.71
C VAL A 104 4.83 0.72 -9.86
N THR A 105 5.87 0.04 -9.38
CA THR A 105 6.96 0.65 -8.62
C THR A 105 7.73 1.67 -9.46
N ALA A 106 8.07 1.33 -10.71
CA ALA A 106 8.73 2.24 -11.63
C ALA A 106 7.87 3.48 -11.95
N THR A 107 6.57 3.28 -12.20
CA THR A 107 5.61 4.36 -12.46
C THR A 107 5.48 5.29 -11.24
N ARG A 108 5.38 4.72 -10.03
CA ARG A 108 5.37 5.48 -8.78
C ARG A 108 6.62 6.35 -8.66
N ASP A 109 7.79 5.79 -8.92
CA ASP A 109 9.06 6.51 -8.79
C ASP A 109 9.21 7.63 -9.83
N GLN A 110 8.68 7.42 -11.04
CA GLN A 110 8.59 8.48 -12.07
C GLN A 110 7.66 9.60 -11.62
N LEU A 111 6.47 9.29 -11.12
CA LEU A 111 5.52 10.29 -10.62
C LEU A 111 6.08 11.06 -9.44
N GLN A 112 6.81 10.40 -8.52
CA GLN A 112 7.49 11.08 -7.42
C GLN A 112 8.58 12.04 -7.90
N LYS A 113 9.34 11.69 -8.94
CA LYS A 113 10.31 12.61 -9.57
C LYS A 113 9.58 13.81 -10.18
N TYR A 114 8.52 13.55 -10.94
CA TYR A 114 7.74 14.60 -11.58
C TYR A 114 7.10 15.57 -10.58
N ILE A 115 6.62 15.07 -9.42
CA ILE A 115 6.12 15.94 -8.34
C ILE A 115 7.21 16.89 -7.86
N ARG A 116 8.43 16.41 -7.61
CA ARG A 116 9.56 17.27 -7.18
C ARG A 116 9.92 18.31 -8.24
N GLU A 117 9.87 17.94 -9.52
CA GLU A 117 10.10 18.87 -10.63
C GLU A 117 9.03 19.96 -10.68
N LEU A 118 7.75 19.61 -10.47
CA LEU A 118 6.65 20.57 -10.39
C LEU A 118 6.79 21.50 -9.17
N GLU A 119 7.18 20.97 -8.02
CA GLU A 119 7.47 21.76 -6.81
C GLU A 119 8.57 22.78 -7.08
N GLN A 120 9.67 22.36 -7.72
CA GLN A 120 10.77 23.26 -8.10
C GLN A 120 10.32 24.35 -9.08
N CYS A 121 9.57 23.99 -10.13
CA CYS A 121 9.02 24.96 -11.08
C CYS A 121 8.09 25.97 -10.40
N ASN A 122 7.34 25.54 -9.39
CA ASN A 122 6.45 26.42 -8.61
C ASN A 122 7.27 27.40 -7.76
N ASP A 123 8.30 26.93 -7.05
CA ASP A 123 9.22 27.79 -6.29
C ASP A 123 9.89 28.84 -7.20
N ASP A 124 10.30 28.45 -8.41
CA ASP A 124 10.88 29.34 -9.40
C ASP A 124 9.87 30.37 -9.91
N LEU A 125 8.62 29.96 -10.14
CA LEU A 125 7.53 30.85 -10.53
C LEU A 125 7.20 31.86 -9.42
N GLU A 126 7.14 31.42 -8.16
CA GLU A 126 6.95 32.31 -7.02
C GLU A 126 8.10 33.33 -6.90
N ARG A 127 9.34 32.89 -7.09
CA ARG A 127 10.51 33.78 -7.08
C ARG A 127 10.41 34.82 -8.19
N ALA A 128 10.07 34.40 -9.41
CA ALA A 128 9.87 35.32 -10.53
C ALA A 128 8.74 36.32 -10.25
N LYS A 129 7.62 35.86 -9.68
CA LYS A 129 6.50 36.72 -9.26
C LYS A 129 6.96 37.78 -8.26
N ARG A 130 7.72 37.40 -7.23
CA ARG A 130 8.24 38.34 -6.22
C ARG A 130 9.16 39.39 -6.86
N ALA A 131 10.06 38.96 -7.75
CA ALA A 131 10.94 39.89 -8.47
C ALA A 131 10.16 40.88 -9.35
N THR A 132 9.12 40.41 -10.05
CA THR A 132 8.26 41.28 -10.86
C THR A 132 7.49 42.28 -10.01
N ILE A 133 6.93 41.85 -8.87
CA ILE A 133 6.23 42.76 -7.93
C ILE A 133 7.19 43.85 -7.44
N MET A 134 8.38 43.48 -6.97
CA MET A 134 9.38 44.46 -6.53
C MET A 134 9.77 45.44 -7.65
N SER A 135 9.94 44.95 -8.88
CA SER A 135 10.24 45.83 -10.01
C SER A 135 9.10 46.79 -10.31
N LEU A 136 7.84 46.36 -10.17
CA LEU A 136 6.67 47.23 -10.36
C LEU A 136 6.59 48.28 -9.25
N GLU A 137 6.79 47.89 -7.98
CA GLU A 137 6.84 48.80 -6.83
C GLU A 137 7.94 49.87 -7.01
N ASP A 138 9.12 49.47 -7.51
CA ASP A 138 10.21 50.41 -7.84
C ASP A 138 9.81 51.41 -8.94
N PHE A 139 9.06 50.96 -9.96
CA PHE A 139 8.54 51.85 -11.01
C PHE A 139 7.48 52.80 -10.45
N GLU A 140 6.56 52.32 -9.62
CA GLU A 140 5.54 53.12 -8.96
C GLU A 140 6.16 54.21 -8.08
N GLN A 141 7.20 53.87 -7.30
CA GLN A 141 7.92 54.85 -6.50
C GLN A 141 8.56 55.94 -7.37
N ARG A 142 9.26 55.56 -8.46
CA ARG A 142 9.87 56.54 -9.37
C ARG A 142 8.84 57.45 -10.04
N LEU A 143 7.68 56.91 -10.41
CA LEU A 143 6.58 57.69 -10.95
C LEU A 143 6.02 58.67 -9.93
N ASN A 144 5.83 58.23 -8.68
CA ASN A 144 5.37 59.11 -7.61
C ASN A 144 6.35 60.26 -7.35
N GLU A 145 7.66 59.98 -7.28
CA GLU A 145 8.66 61.03 -7.14
C GLU A 145 8.68 61.99 -8.34
N ALA A 146 8.41 61.50 -9.56
CA ALA A 146 8.30 62.35 -10.74
C ALA A 146 7.05 63.24 -10.67
N ILE A 147 5.93 62.72 -10.17
CA ILE A 147 4.70 63.49 -9.92
C ILE A 147 4.97 64.57 -8.87
N GLU A 148 5.62 64.25 -7.75
CA GLU A 148 5.97 65.22 -6.71
C GLU A 148 6.87 66.34 -7.25
N ARG A 149 7.88 65.99 -8.07
CA ARG A 149 8.73 66.99 -8.73
C ARG A 149 7.95 67.88 -9.69
N ASN A 150 7.02 67.32 -10.47
CA ASN A 150 6.18 68.12 -11.37
C ASN A 150 5.26 69.06 -10.58
N ALA A 151 4.61 68.60 -9.52
CA ALA A 151 3.78 69.45 -8.66
C ALA A 151 4.57 70.59 -8.01
N PHE A 152 5.81 70.32 -7.60
CA PHE A 152 6.73 71.37 -7.11
C PHE A 152 7.04 72.40 -8.20
N LEU A 153 7.39 71.95 -9.41
CA LEU A 153 7.65 72.86 -10.54
C LEU A 153 6.40 73.67 -10.95
N GLU A 154 5.21 73.08 -10.91
CA GLU A 154 3.95 73.79 -11.14
C GLU A 154 3.78 74.94 -10.12
N SER A 155 4.04 74.69 -8.84
CA SER A 155 3.98 75.74 -7.81
C SER A 155 5.02 76.86 -8.02
N GLU A 156 6.23 76.53 -8.46
CA GLU A 156 7.25 77.54 -8.79
C GLU A 156 6.82 78.39 -10.01
N LEU A 157 6.11 77.80 -10.97
CA LEU A 157 5.55 78.53 -12.11
C LEU A 157 4.40 79.45 -11.66
N ASP A 158 3.52 78.99 -10.77
CA ASP A 158 2.43 79.79 -10.21
C ASP A 158 2.96 81.00 -9.41
N GLU A 159 3.99 80.81 -8.58
CA GLU A 159 4.66 81.90 -7.85
C GLU A 159 5.26 82.93 -8.82
N LYS A 160 5.90 82.45 -9.88
CA LYS A 160 6.44 83.31 -10.93
C LYS A 160 5.35 84.10 -11.65
N GLU A 161 4.20 83.49 -11.94
CA GLU A 161 3.05 84.18 -12.53
C GLU A 161 2.50 85.26 -11.59
N SER A 162 2.31 84.95 -10.31
CA SER A 162 1.88 85.92 -9.30
C SER A 162 2.84 87.11 -9.17
N LEU A 163 4.15 86.86 -9.21
CA LEU A 163 5.16 87.92 -9.23
C LEU A 163 5.07 88.78 -10.49
N LEU A 164 4.84 88.17 -11.66
CA LEU A 164 4.65 88.92 -12.91
C LEU A 164 3.40 89.82 -12.83
N GLU A 165 2.29 89.33 -12.28
CA GLU A 165 1.10 90.14 -12.04
C GLU A 165 1.37 91.31 -11.10
N SER A 166 2.05 91.08 -9.97
CA SER A 166 2.38 92.13 -9.00
C SER A 166 3.31 93.19 -9.61
N VAL A 167 4.31 92.78 -10.39
CA VAL A 167 5.19 93.68 -11.14
C VAL A 167 4.37 94.48 -12.16
N GLN A 168 3.39 93.87 -12.82
CA GLN A 168 2.53 94.57 -13.75
C GLN A 168 1.65 95.60 -13.05
N ARG A 169 1.04 95.26 -11.91
CA ARG A 169 0.27 96.22 -11.09
C ARG A 169 1.14 97.39 -10.61
N LEU A 170 2.34 97.12 -10.08
CA LEU A 170 3.27 98.16 -9.66
C LEU A 170 3.73 99.05 -10.83
N LYS A 171 3.87 98.50 -12.04
CA LYS A 171 4.15 99.29 -13.24
C LYS A 171 2.99 100.22 -13.58
N ASP A 172 1.75 99.73 -13.48
CA ASP A 172 0.55 100.52 -13.73
C ASP A 172 0.39 101.62 -12.67
N GLU A 173 0.56 101.31 -11.37
CA GLU A 173 0.59 102.29 -10.29
C GLU A 173 1.71 103.33 -10.47
N ALA A 174 2.93 102.90 -10.82
CA ALA A 174 4.03 103.83 -11.11
C ALA A 174 3.75 104.70 -12.34
N ARG A 175 2.98 104.19 -13.31
CA ARG A 175 2.52 104.96 -14.46
C ARG A 175 1.45 105.96 -14.06
N ASP A 176 0.52 105.60 -13.19
CA ASP A 176 -0.54 106.48 -12.69
C ASP A 176 0.02 107.57 -11.79
N LEU A 177 0.90 107.25 -10.83
CA LEU A 177 1.59 108.24 -10.00
C LEU A 177 2.44 109.21 -10.84
N ARG A 178 3.09 108.75 -11.92
CA ARG A 178 3.78 109.65 -12.85
C ARG A 178 2.81 110.60 -13.57
N GLN A 179 1.62 110.13 -13.91
CA GLN A 179 0.56 110.98 -14.47
C GLN A 179 0.05 111.99 -13.43
N GLU A 180 -0.19 111.56 -12.19
CA GLU A 180 -0.59 112.44 -11.09
C GLU A 180 0.45 113.51 -10.78
N LEU A 181 1.74 113.14 -10.70
CA LEU A 181 2.85 114.10 -10.53
C LEU A 181 2.94 115.08 -11.70
N ALA A 182 2.72 114.62 -12.94
CA ALA A 182 2.68 115.50 -14.11
C ALA A 182 1.50 116.47 -14.06
N VAL A 183 0.36 116.07 -13.50
CA VAL A 183 -0.80 116.94 -13.26
C VAL A 183 -0.56 117.92 -12.11
N GLN A 184 0.02 117.47 -10.99
CA GLN A 184 0.39 118.34 -9.86
C GLN A 184 1.43 119.39 -10.26
N GLN A 185 2.43 119.04 -11.07
CA GLN A 185 3.38 120.01 -11.64
C GLN A 185 2.70 121.05 -12.56
N LYS A 186 1.52 120.73 -13.12
CA LYS A 186 0.72 121.62 -13.96
C LYS A 186 -0.28 122.46 -13.15
N GLN A 187 -0.67 122.00 -11.97
CA GLN A 187 -1.55 122.73 -11.03
C GLN A 187 -0.78 123.58 -10.00
N GLU A 188 0.47 123.25 -9.67
CA GLU A 188 1.26 124.02 -8.71
C GLU A 188 2.49 124.70 -9.33
N LYS A 189 2.37 126.02 -9.50
CA LYS A 189 3.43 126.98 -9.17
C LYS A 189 2.80 128.33 -8.81
N PRO A 190 3.25 129.05 -7.76
CA PRO A 190 4.12 128.64 -6.64
C PRO A 190 3.64 129.14 -5.25
N LYS A 191 4.12 128.50 -4.16
CA LYS A 191 4.72 129.21 -3.00
C LYS A 191 5.53 128.28 -2.10
N ALA A 192 6.49 128.89 -1.43
CA ALA A 192 7.70 128.28 -0.89
C ALA A 192 7.65 128.05 0.64
N PHE A 193 8.53 127.13 1.08
CA PHE A 193 9.45 127.23 2.23
C PHE A 193 9.00 126.78 3.65
N VAL A 194 9.98 126.12 4.32
CA VAL A 194 10.31 125.99 5.77
C VAL A 194 9.84 124.80 6.63
N GLN A 195 10.80 123.89 6.82
CA GLN A 195 11.38 123.27 8.04
C GLN A 195 10.83 123.54 9.48
N GLY A 196 10.79 122.47 10.29
CA GLY A 196 10.77 122.47 11.78
C GLY A 196 9.91 121.30 12.32
N SER A 197 10.40 120.20 12.92
CA SER A 197 11.19 119.92 14.14
C SER A 197 10.31 119.45 15.34
N LEU A 198 10.75 118.36 16.00
CA LEU A 198 10.36 117.73 17.30
C LEU A 198 9.09 116.83 17.32
N GLU A 199 8.96 115.70 18.04
CA GLU A 199 9.82 114.78 18.81
C GLU A 199 8.96 113.54 19.23
N ALA A 200 9.63 112.42 19.52
CA ALA A 200 9.33 111.28 20.43
C ALA A 200 7.96 110.54 20.46
N GLY A 201 8.04 109.19 20.43
CA GLY A 201 6.94 108.31 20.85
C GLY A 201 7.10 106.79 20.65
N ARG A 202 8.09 106.18 21.32
CA ARG A 202 8.13 104.80 21.88
C ARG A 202 6.95 103.84 21.55
N MET A 203 7.25 102.66 20.96
CA MET A 203 7.18 101.32 21.61
C MET A 203 7.32 100.17 20.60
N ASP A 204 8.19 99.24 20.96
CA ASP A 204 8.43 97.93 20.36
C ASP A 204 7.20 97.01 20.45
N THR A 205 7.06 96.04 19.54
CA THR A 205 6.84 94.61 19.88
C THR A 205 7.07 93.73 18.63
N ALA A 206 7.88 92.68 18.83
CA ALA A 206 8.27 91.61 17.90
C ALA A 206 7.07 90.90 17.21
N THR A 207 7.19 90.12 16.13
CA THR A 207 8.02 88.90 16.04
C THR A 207 7.99 88.32 14.61
N GLN A 208 9.19 88.16 14.03
CA GLN A 208 9.72 87.11 13.14
C GLN A 208 9.01 86.69 11.83
N ALA A 209 9.80 86.78 10.74
CA ALA A 209 9.66 85.99 9.53
C ALA A 209 10.96 85.21 9.23
N ALA A 210 10.76 83.98 8.75
CA ALA A 210 11.53 83.22 7.75
C ALA A 210 12.98 82.72 8.00
N SER A 211 13.07 81.37 7.97
CA SER A 211 13.96 80.55 7.10
C SER A 211 15.41 80.19 7.50
N SER A 212 15.71 78.90 7.23
CA SER A 212 16.97 78.26 6.78
C SER A 212 17.75 77.29 7.72
N ARG A 213 18.05 76.11 7.14
CA ARG A 213 19.00 75.01 7.50
C ARG A 213 20.46 75.42 7.15
N PRO A 214 21.53 74.60 7.30
CA PRO A 214 21.82 73.41 8.13
C PRO A 214 23.21 73.45 8.87
N SER A 215 23.55 72.46 9.73
CA SER A 215 24.85 71.72 9.78
C SER A 215 25.03 70.86 11.07
N THR A 216 25.54 69.65 10.87
CA THR A 216 26.13 68.64 11.79
C THR A 216 27.45 69.13 12.44
N PRO A 217 28.06 68.50 13.49
CA PRO A 217 28.27 67.04 13.66
C PRO A 217 28.27 66.42 15.10
N ALA A 218 28.44 65.09 15.11
CA ALA A 218 29.09 64.21 16.11
C ALA A 218 28.24 63.39 17.12
N LEU A 219 28.45 62.06 16.99
CA LEU A 219 28.13 60.88 17.82
C LEU A 219 28.71 60.96 19.27
N PRO A 220 28.36 60.06 20.24
CA PRO A 220 28.06 58.63 20.04
C PRO A 220 26.96 57.95 20.90
N GLN A 221 26.64 56.72 20.45
CA GLN A 221 26.26 55.53 21.23
C GLN A 221 24.81 55.36 21.71
N GLY A 222 24.15 54.39 21.04
CA GLY A 222 23.55 53.25 21.73
C GLY A 222 22.02 53.18 21.72
N LEU A 223 21.45 52.44 20.76
CA LEU A 223 20.74 51.17 21.00
C LEU A 223 20.05 50.68 19.71
N SER A 224 20.17 49.37 19.53
CA SER A 224 20.04 48.62 18.29
C SER A 224 18.60 48.21 17.98
N TYR A 225 18.14 48.42 16.74
CA TYR A 225 17.11 47.59 16.12
C TYR A 225 17.76 46.30 15.63
N GLY A 226 17.36 45.17 16.20
CA GLY A 226 17.74 43.84 15.75
C GLY A 226 16.53 43.12 15.14
N PHE A 227 16.41 43.22 13.82
CA PHE A 227 15.76 42.20 13.02
C PHE A 227 16.63 40.95 13.09
N SER A 228 16.09 39.84 13.57
CA SER A 228 16.71 38.52 13.44
C SER A 228 15.62 37.47 13.32
N THR A 229 15.39 37.07 12.08
CA THR A 229 14.93 35.73 11.75
C THR A 229 15.93 34.70 12.31
N PRO A 230 15.47 33.51 12.71
CA PRO A 230 16.25 32.31 12.41
C PRO A 230 15.40 31.27 11.69
N GLY A 231 15.96 30.72 10.63
CA GLY A 231 15.40 29.63 9.85
C GLY A 231 15.48 28.26 10.54
N ALA A 232 14.53 27.42 10.12
CA ALA A 232 14.62 26.02 9.70
C ALA A 232 15.50 24.98 10.46
N PHE A 233 14.84 23.82 10.66
CA PHE A 233 15.32 22.46 10.92
C PHE A 233 15.75 22.05 12.33
N ARG A 234 14.87 21.30 13.01
CA ARG A 234 15.21 19.94 13.49
C ARG A 234 14.06 18.95 13.32
N ARG A 235 14.38 17.88 12.59
CA ARG A 235 13.79 16.55 12.67
C ARG A 235 14.13 15.95 14.05
N GLY A 236 13.16 15.33 14.71
CA GLY A 236 13.37 14.54 15.93
C GLY A 236 12.04 14.01 16.48
N PHE A 237 11.82 12.71 16.32
CA PHE A 237 10.82 11.93 17.05
C PHE A 237 10.99 12.14 18.56
N GLU A 238 9.91 12.38 19.30
CA GLU A 238 9.54 11.58 20.47
C GLU A 238 8.16 11.95 21.05
N ASN A 239 7.60 10.95 21.68
CA ASN A 239 6.24 10.72 22.13
C ASN A 239 5.94 11.51 23.43
N GLY A 240 4.76 12.12 23.57
CA GLY A 240 4.35 12.71 24.86
C GLY A 240 3.27 13.79 24.81
N SER A 241 2.01 13.36 24.62
CA SER A 241 0.79 13.89 25.24
C SER A 241 0.80 15.34 25.76
N GLY A 242 0.42 16.29 24.90
CA GLY A 242 0.07 17.66 25.28
C GLY A 242 -0.87 18.24 24.24
N GLY A 243 -2.18 18.04 24.44
CA GLY A 243 -3.22 18.36 23.46
C GLY A 243 -3.29 19.85 23.12
N ALA A 244 -2.76 20.22 21.95
CA ALA A 244 -3.24 21.40 21.24
C ALA A 244 -4.70 21.14 20.84
N PRO A 245 -5.64 22.06 21.09
CA PRO A 245 -7.03 21.88 20.67
C PRO A 245 -7.06 21.77 19.14
N LEU A 246 -7.45 20.60 18.63
CA LEU A 246 -7.63 20.37 17.21
C LEU A 246 -8.54 21.47 16.64
N THR A 247 -8.10 22.10 15.56
CA THR A 247 -8.91 23.08 14.86
C THR A 247 -10.25 22.44 14.46
N PRO A 248 -11.37 23.19 14.45
CA PRO A 248 -12.68 22.63 14.10
C PRO A 248 -12.66 21.86 12.77
N ALA A 249 -11.88 22.32 11.78
CA ALA A 249 -11.68 21.64 10.51
C ALA A 249 -10.94 20.29 10.64
N ALA A 250 -9.87 20.21 11.44
CA ALA A 250 -9.14 18.96 11.68
C ALA A 250 -10.01 17.94 12.42
N ARG A 251 -10.86 18.39 13.34
CA ARG A 251 -11.82 17.54 14.07
C ARG A 251 -12.87 16.95 13.12
N ILE A 252 -13.47 17.78 12.26
CA ILE A 252 -14.49 17.34 11.30
C ILE A 252 -13.88 16.38 10.26
N SER A 253 -12.70 16.68 9.75
CA SER A 253 -11.97 15.79 8.83
C SER A 253 -11.65 14.43 9.48
N ALA A 254 -11.17 14.42 10.73
CA ALA A 254 -10.91 13.18 11.46
C ALA A 254 -12.18 12.36 11.69
N LEU A 255 -13.31 13.01 12.04
CA LEU A 255 -14.59 12.33 12.22
C LEU A 255 -15.12 11.72 10.91
N ASN A 256 -14.97 12.41 9.78
CA ASN A 256 -15.36 11.87 8.47
C ASN A 256 -14.52 10.66 8.09
N ILE A 257 -13.19 10.72 8.30
CA ILE A 257 -12.29 9.60 8.03
C ILE A 257 -12.64 8.38 8.91
N VAL A 258 -12.91 8.60 10.20
CA VAL A 258 -13.35 7.54 11.11
C VAL A 258 -14.71 6.98 10.69
N GLY A 259 -15.64 7.83 10.25
CA GLY A 259 -16.93 7.42 9.70
C GLY A 259 -16.79 6.52 8.46
N ASP A 260 -15.96 6.93 7.51
CA ASP A 260 -15.67 6.16 6.28
C ASP A 260 -15.01 4.81 6.60
N LEU A 261 -14.09 4.79 7.58
CA LEU A 261 -13.44 3.56 8.03
C LEU A 261 -14.45 2.61 8.67
N LEU A 262 -15.33 3.09 9.54
CA LEU A 262 -16.37 2.27 10.17
C LEU A 262 -17.34 1.71 9.13
N GLN A 263 -17.72 2.49 8.12
CA GLN A 263 -18.59 2.03 7.04
C GLN A 263 -17.90 0.95 6.19
N LYS A 264 -16.61 1.10 5.89
CA LYS A 264 -15.82 0.09 5.17
C LYS A 264 -15.62 -1.18 5.99
N VAL A 265 -15.36 -1.06 7.29
CA VAL A 265 -15.26 -2.22 8.21
C VAL A 265 -16.59 -2.96 8.27
N GLY A 266 -17.73 -2.27 8.40
CA GLY A 266 -19.04 -2.89 8.37
C GLY A 266 -19.35 -3.62 7.04
N ALA A 267 -18.94 -3.04 5.90
CA ALA A 267 -19.07 -3.70 4.61
C ALA A 267 -18.18 -4.96 4.49
N LEU A 268 -16.97 -4.92 5.06
CA LEU A 268 -16.06 -6.07 5.10
C LEU A 268 -16.60 -7.18 6.03
N GLU A 269 -17.15 -6.82 7.19
CA GLU A 269 -17.78 -7.77 8.10
C GLU A 269 -19.00 -8.45 7.47
N SER A 270 -19.83 -7.71 6.73
CA SER A 270 -20.95 -8.26 5.97
C SER A 270 -20.49 -9.26 4.90
N LYS A 271 -19.44 -8.92 4.15
CA LYS A 271 -18.83 -9.84 3.16
C LYS A 271 -18.22 -11.07 3.82
N LEU A 272 -17.54 -10.92 4.95
CA LEU A 272 -16.92 -12.02 5.68
C LEU A 272 -17.98 -12.96 6.30
N ALA A 273 -19.09 -12.41 6.79
CA ALA A 273 -20.25 -13.18 7.21
C ALA A 273 -20.88 -13.94 6.03
N SER A 274 -20.99 -13.31 4.85
CA SER A 274 -21.46 -13.97 3.62
C SER A 274 -20.52 -15.12 3.19
N CYS A 275 -19.21 -14.92 3.24
CA CYS A 275 -18.23 -15.98 2.94
C CYS A 275 -18.31 -17.14 3.95
N ARG A 276 -18.49 -16.85 5.25
CA ARG A 276 -18.71 -17.90 6.25
C ARG A 276 -19.97 -18.71 5.94
N ASN A 277 -21.08 -18.04 5.65
CA ASN A 277 -22.33 -18.73 5.27
C ASN A 277 -22.17 -19.56 4.00
N PHE A 278 -21.46 -19.05 2.98
CA PHE A 278 -21.17 -19.81 1.77
C PHE A 278 -20.31 -21.05 2.05
N VAL A 279 -19.30 -20.96 2.92
CA VAL A 279 -18.48 -22.12 3.32
C VAL A 279 -19.30 -23.11 4.15
N TYR A 280 -20.18 -22.63 5.02
CA TYR A 280 -21.10 -23.49 5.78
C TYR A 280 -22.11 -24.19 4.86
N ASP A 281 -22.74 -23.49 3.92
CA ASP A 281 -23.66 -24.08 2.94
C ASP A 281 -22.97 -25.05 1.99
N GLN A 282 -21.73 -24.75 1.57
CA GLN A 282 -20.91 -25.66 0.78
C GLN A 282 -20.52 -26.91 1.58
N SER A 283 -20.30 -26.79 2.90
CA SER A 283 -20.04 -27.92 3.79
C SER A 283 -21.29 -28.77 4.10
N LEU A 284 -22.48 -28.15 4.14
CA LEU A 284 -23.77 -28.84 4.30
C LEU A 284 -24.16 -29.60 3.02
N CYS A 285 -23.96 -29.00 1.85
CA CYS A 285 -24.19 -29.67 0.57
C CYS A 285 -23.20 -30.83 0.33
N ARG A 286 -21.96 -30.75 0.84
CA ARG A 286 -20.99 -31.87 0.77
C ARG A 286 -21.27 -32.98 1.78
N SER A 287 -21.94 -32.67 2.90
CA SER A 287 -22.33 -33.66 3.91
C SER A 287 -23.69 -34.32 3.65
N SER A 288 -24.46 -33.87 2.65
CA SER A 288 -25.74 -34.49 2.23
C SER A 288 -25.57 -35.68 1.27
N ALA A 289 -24.34 -36.15 1.05
CA ALA A 289 -24.10 -37.43 0.40
C ALA A 289 -24.24 -38.54 1.44
N ALA A 290 -25.32 -39.32 1.32
CA ALA A 290 -25.67 -40.45 2.18
C ALA A 290 -24.48 -41.40 2.44
N PRO A 291 -24.29 -41.91 3.66
CA PRO A 291 -23.28 -42.92 3.92
C PRO A 291 -23.69 -44.25 3.27
N PRO A 292 -22.75 -45.02 2.69
CA PRO A 292 -23.06 -46.36 2.19
C PRO A 292 -23.40 -47.29 3.37
N PRO A 293 -24.34 -48.23 3.20
CA PRO A 293 -24.62 -49.21 4.24
C PRO A 293 -23.46 -50.19 4.34
N TYR A 294 -23.32 -50.79 5.53
CA TYR A 294 -22.39 -51.88 5.91
C TYR A 294 -21.02 -51.46 6.49
N LEU A 295 -20.95 -51.29 7.81
CA LEU A 295 -20.41 -52.33 8.71
C LEU A 295 -20.50 -51.87 10.19
N GLY A 296 -21.03 -52.76 11.03
CA GLY A 296 -20.60 -52.98 12.41
C GLY A 296 -20.54 -51.79 13.36
N ARG A 297 -21.64 -51.57 14.09
CA ARG A 297 -21.61 -51.00 15.43
C ARG A 297 -20.77 -51.94 16.31
N ASP A 298 -19.53 -51.57 16.61
CA ASP A 298 -18.85 -51.82 17.88
C ASP A 298 -17.44 -51.21 17.85
N VAL A 299 -17.22 -50.21 18.71
CA VAL A 299 -16.00 -49.86 19.48
C VAL A 299 -16.15 -48.38 19.83
N PHE A 300 -16.93 -48.16 20.89
CA PHE A 300 -16.87 -46.95 21.69
C PHE A 300 -15.49 -46.85 22.37
N GLU A 301 -15.02 -45.61 22.52
CA GLU A 301 -14.12 -45.16 23.58
C GLU A 301 -12.82 -45.95 23.82
N ARG A 302 -11.75 -45.56 23.11
CA ARG A 302 -10.39 -45.54 23.68
C ARG A 302 -9.47 -44.70 22.80
N ARG A 303 -9.37 -43.39 23.09
CA ARG A 303 -8.18 -42.53 22.88
C ARG A 303 -8.49 -41.06 23.19
N LEU A 304 -9.04 -40.79 24.38
CA LEU A 304 -8.87 -39.49 25.04
C LEU A 304 -8.13 -39.73 26.35
N SER A 305 -6.82 -39.91 26.26
CA SER A 305 -5.88 -39.84 27.37
C SER A 305 -4.51 -39.53 26.77
N GLY A 306 -4.21 -38.24 26.65
CA GLY A 306 -2.86 -37.76 26.37
C GLY A 306 -1.99 -37.89 27.63
N PRO A 307 -0.68 -38.14 27.50
CA PRO A 307 0.22 -38.25 28.64
C PRO A 307 0.54 -36.86 29.22
N HIS A 308 0.46 -36.75 30.54
CA HIS A 308 1.00 -35.64 31.34
C HIS A 308 2.52 -35.47 31.12
N PRO A 309 3.06 -34.24 31.06
CA PRO A 309 4.50 -34.02 31.15
C PRO A 309 4.96 -34.14 32.62
N PRO A 310 6.19 -34.64 32.89
CA PRO A 310 6.75 -34.63 34.23
C PRO A 310 7.23 -33.22 34.58
N GLN A 311 6.97 -32.80 35.81
CA GLN A 311 7.58 -31.62 36.41
C GLN A 311 9.07 -31.91 36.65
N GLY A 312 9.90 -31.02 36.12
CA GLY A 312 11.29 -30.78 36.49
C GLY A 312 11.50 -29.27 36.55
#